data_AF-A0A6B2E489-F1
#
_entry.id   AF-A0A6B2E489-F1
#
_cell.length_a   1.000
_cell.length_b   1.000
_cell.length_c   1.000
_cell.angle_alpha   90.00
_cell.angle_beta   90.00
_cell.angle_gamma   90.00
#
_symmetry.space_group_name_H-M   'P 1'
#
loop_
_entity.id
_entity.type
_entity.pdbx_description
1 polymer ?
#
loop_
_entity_poly.entity_id
_entity_poly.type
_entity_poly.pdbx_seq_one_letter_code
_entity_poly.pdbx_strand_id
1 'polypeptide(L)'
;MRMRRLGKWAALVALVAGSLLAVSPAQAAPSFDQQVLFKAAQDPGYHCFRIPAIVKSTHGTLLAFAEGRIDNCGDTGDIDLVLKRSTDGGRTWSPLQVVNRGGGDTHGNPVPIVDSRTGRIVLITTYNKGRTDDKGCDVPCPRTPHSQYSDDDGLTWSTPVDISAQAKLPDWDSWYASGPVHGIQLARGPHAGRLVFGVNAETSDGAHSIENHAGLVYSDDGGRTWRVGAVNSYPHPVGGTYTQKPSEVTVVELADGSIYAGGREQGGTDIGNRDYAISRDGGETFSQSFTTIPDLVTPMVQGSILRVGNRLLFSSPSDTDRRRWMMVRSSYDGGRTWENAEQGTRITTDWSGYSDLVQIGGPEIGLLYEGGAVDARDEIRFARFDESYLGWHNSAGPSTPDVSGHVDARVLGGASVAAGRFGGAVTLDGVDGYVRVPYDPAQPPGDGDLTWTGWFRYGATKGNQVLFWLGGMGGTAPQLWLRGEPANHRLLAMMTTAAGSASVATTQAYDDQAWHHVALERTGGKLLLWVDGAQVASGAAVAGSVSQTVSFQLQLGQRLDNQFRWNGSFDEVRFYRRALTAAELDAIRLSNAPVPAGQVLRLPFDRLRG
;
A
#
# COMPACT_ATOMS: atom_id res chain seq x y z
N MET A 1 20.66 44.64 90.53
CA MET A 1 21.20 43.74 91.58
C MET A 1 21.09 42.31 91.07
N ARG A 2 22.21 41.56 91.07
CA ARG A 2 22.36 40.10 90.79
C ARG A 2 22.06 39.64 89.35
N MET A 3 23.09 39.32 88.55
CA MET A 3 23.88 38.06 88.48
C MET A 3 23.13 36.83 87.91
N ARG A 4 23.56 36.44 86.70
CA ARG A 4 23.84 35.09 86.16
C ARG A 4 22.75 34.00 86.30
N ARG A 5 22.33 33.37 85.19
CA ARG A 5 22.97 32.17 84.58
C ARG A 5 22.18 31.66 83.36
N LEU A 6 22.94 31.02 82.48
CA LEU A 6 22.63 30.33 81.24
C LEU A 6 21.43 29.37 81.27
N GLY A 7 20.71 29.31 80.15
CA GLY A 7 19.81 28.21 79.77
C GLY A 7 19.82 28.05 78.24
N LYS A 8 20.27 26.88 77.77
CA LYS A 8 20.36 26.46 76.37
C LYS A 8 18.96 26.32 75.76
N TRP A 9 18.75 26.83 74.54
CA TRP A 9 17.62 26.44 73.69
C TRP A 9 18.13 26.11 72.29
N ALA A 10 17.86 24.89 71.86
CA ALA A 10 18.18 24.34 70.55
C ALA A 10 17.28 24.99 69.49
N ALA A 11 17.87 25.43 68.38
CA ALA A 11 17.13 25.89 67.21
C ALA A 11 16.66 24.68 66.39
N LEU A 12 15.35 24.48 66.31
CA LEU A 12 14.73 23.55 65.38
C LEU A 12 14.49 24.32 64.06
N VAL A 13 15.29 24.04 63.03
CA VAL A 13 15.06 24.55 61.67
C VAL A 13 14.02 23.63 61.02
N ALA A 14 12.81 24.12 60.83
CA ALA A 14 11.79 23.44 60.04
C ALA A 14 12.13 23.58 58.54
N LEU A 15 12.58 22.49 57.92
CA LEU A 15 12.66 22.38 56.46
C LEU A 15 11.23 22.26 55.89
N VAL A 16 10.75 23.32 55.25
CA VAL A 16 9.58 23.25 54.37
C VAL A 16 10.05 22.64 53.05
N ALA A 17 9.81 21.34 52.86
CA ALA A 17 9.97 20.69 51.58
C ALA A 17 8.84 21.14 50.65
N GLY A 18 9.13 22.12 49.78
CA GLY A 18 8.23 22.50 48.71
C GLY A 18 8.18 21.40 47.66
N SER A 19 7.04 20.73 47.54
CA SER A 19 6.74 19.78 46.48
C SER A 19 6.69 20.53 45.15
N LEU A 20 7.81 20.56 44.41
CA LEU A 20 7.80 20.91 42.99
C LEU A 20 7.05 19.78 42.27
N LEU A 21 5.76 19.99 42.03
CA LEU A 21 5.02 19.22 41.04
C LEU A 21 5.75 19.42 39.71
N ALA A 22 6.46 18.38 39.27
CA ALA A 22 7.01 18.32 37.93
C ALA A 22 5.84 18.39 36.96
N VAL A 23 5.59 19.56 36.40
CA VAL A 23 4.72 19.72 35.24
C VAL A 23 5.44 18.99 34.11
N SER A 24 4.97 17.78 33.77
CA SER A 24 5.40 17.10 32.56
C SER A 24 5.25 18.09 31.40
N PRO A 25 6.28 18.30 30.56
CA PRO A 25 6.14 19.19 29.42
C PRO A 25 4.97 18.68 28.58
N ALA A 26 4.00 19.56 28.30
CA ALA A 26 2.92 19.25 27.37
C ALA A 26 3.57 18.77 26.07
N GLN A 27 3.27 17.53 25.68
CA GLN A 27 3.76 16.98 24.42
C GLN A 27 3.25 17.89 23.31
N ALA A 28 4.17 18.49 22.54
CA ALA A 28 3.81 19.36 21.44
C ALA A 28 2.86 18.60 20.51
N ALA A 29 1.80 19.27 20.04
CA ALA A 29 0.87 18.68 19.10
C ALA A 29 1.65 18.17 17.87
N PRO A 30 1.34 16.98 17.33
CA PRO A 30 2.02 16.46 16.16
C PRO A 30 2.01 17.48 15.02
N SER A 31 3.17 17.72 14.40
CA SER A 31 3.29 18.68 13.31
C SER A 31 2.65 18.10 12.05
N PHE A 32 1.57 18.72 11.57
CA PHE A 32 0.97 18.44 10.26
C PHE A 32 0.50 19.75 9.62
N ASP A 33 0.95 19.99 8.40
CA ASP A 33 0.59 21.13 7.56
C ASP A 33 0.39 20.65 6.13
N GLN A 34 -0.61 21.16 5.42
CA GLN A 34 -0.91 20.74 4.05
C GLN A 34 -1.47 21.88 3.21
N GLN A 35 -1.04 21.94 1.96
CA GLN A 35 -1.54 22.89 0.96
C GLN A 35 -1.75 22.22 -0.40
N VAL A 36 -2.66 22.78 -1.19
CA VAL A 36 -2.78 22.44 -2.62
C VAL A 36 -1.66 23.14 -3.37
N LEU A 37 -0.84 22.38 -4.10
CA LEU A 37 0.32 22.90 -4.81
C LEU A 37 0.10 23.05 -6.31
N PHE A 38 -0.55 22.07 -6.96
CA PHE A 38 -0.89 22.15 -8.39
C PHE A 38 -2.39 21.96 -8.56
N LYS A 39 -3.05 22.91 -9.22
CA LYS A 39 -4.47 22.87 -9.52
C LYS A 39 -4.79 23.73 -10.73
N ALA A 40 -5.55 23.20 -11.69
CA ALA A 40 -5.89 23.90 -12.93
C ALA A 40 -6.51 25.29 -12.69
N ALA A 41 -7.35 25.42 -11.65
CA ALA A 41 -7.96 26.70 -11.27
C ALA A 41 -6.97 27.74 -10.74
N GLN A 42 -5.77 27.34 -10.31
CA GLN A 42 -4.70 28.21 -9.79
C GLN A 42 -3.64 28.51 -10.86
N ASP A 43 -3.44 27.58 -11.80
CA ASP A 43 -2.41 27.63 -12.84
C ASP A 43 -3.08 27.47 -14.22
N PRO A 44 -3.57 28.57 -14.84
CA PRO A 44 -4.33 28.51 -16.08
C PRO A 44 -3.49 27.99 -17.25
N GLY A 45 -4.13 27.32 -18.20
CA GLY A 45 -3.49 26.70 -19.37
C GLY A 45 -3.38 25.18 -19.30
N TYR A 46 -3.71 24.59 -18.16
CA TYR A 46 -3.75 23.13 -17.97
C TYR A 46 -5.14 22.68 -17.51
N HIS A 47 -5.59 21.53 -18.00
CA HIS A 47 -6.80 20.87 -17.54
C HIS A 47 -6.59 20.22 -16.17
N CYS A 48 -5.42 19.62 -15.93
CA CYS A 48 -5.03 19.08 -14.63
C CYS A 48 -3.53 18.81 -14.53
N PHE A 49 -3.09 18.43 -13.33
CA PHE A 49 -1.71 18.08 -13.02
C PHE A 49 -1.63 16.68 -12.46
N ARG A 50 -0.62 15.91 -12.89
CA ARG A 50 -0.44 14.51 -12.51
C ARG A 50 1.02 14.15 -12.31
N ILE A 51 1.25 12.93 -11.81
CA ILE A 51 2.59 12.30 -11.72
C ILE A 51 3.60 13.17 -10.93
N PRO A 52 3.31 13.45 -9.64
CA PRO A 52 4.18 14.23 -8.79
C PRO A 52 5.54 13.56 -8.58
N ALA A 53 6.60 14.37 -8.60
CA ALA A 53 7.93 13.97 -8.14
C ALA A 53 8.57 15.13 -7.36
N ILE A 54 9.34 14.84 -6.32
CA ILE A 54 9.93 15.88 -5.47
C ILE A 54 11.30 15.50 -4.94
N VAL A 55 12.23 16.45 -5.01
CA VAL A 55 13.57 16.33 -4.41
C VAL A 55 13.95 17.60 -3.65
N LYS A 56 14.94 17.44 -2.76
CA LYS A 56 15.60 18.56 -2.10
C LYS A 56 17.01 18.73 -2.66
N SER A 57 17.33 19.93 -3.13
CA SER A 57 18.67 20.25 -3.60
C SER A 57 19.68 20.35 -2.46
N THR A 58 20.96 20.49 -2.81
CA THR A 58 22.04 20.73 -1.83
C THR A 58 21.92 22.10 -1.14
N HIS A 59 21.16 23.03 -1.69
CA HIS A 59 20.86 24.33 -1.08
C HIS A 59 19.62 24.29 -0.14
N GLY A 60 18.97 23.12 -0.01
CA GLY A 60 17.76 22.96 0.78
C GLY A 60 16.47 23.38 0.06
N THR A 61 16.56 23.73 -1.23
CA THR A 61 15.39 24.06 -2.05
C THR A 61 14.61 22.78 -2.38
N LEU A 62 13.29 22.79 -2.14
CA LEU A 62 12.39 21.75 -2.62
C LEU A 62 12.00 22.05 -4.07
N LEU A 63 12.10 21.04 -4.93
CA LEU A 63 11.74 21.10 -6.34
C LEU A 63 10.61 20.11 -6.58
N ALA A 64 9.38 20.60 -6.72
CA ALA A 64 8.20 19.79 -6.97
C ALA A 64 7.87 19.80 -8.47
N PHE A 65 7.94 18.65 -9.10
CA PHE A 65 7.63 18.43 -10.52
C PHE A 65 6.25 17.79 -10.68
N ALA A 66 5.62 18.06 -11.82
CA ALA A 66 4.41 17.38 -12.26
C ALA A 66 4.34 17.37 -13.79
N GLU A 67 3.50 16.49 -14.32
CA GLU A 67 2.93 16.63 -15.66
C GLU A 67 1.85 17.70 -15.63
N GLY A 68 1.98 18.74 -16.46
CA GLY A 68 0.91 19.68 -16.77
C GLY A 68 0.17 19.22 -18.02
N ARG A 69 -1.04 18.67 -17.86
CA ARG A 69 -1.81 18.10 -18.98
C ARG A 69 -2.77 19.15 -19.53
N ILE A 70 -2.61 19.51 -20.80
CA ILE A 70 -3.27 20.70 -21.38
C ILE A 70 -4.76 20.44 -21.66
N ASP A 71 -5.08 19.36 -22.38
CA ASP A 71 -6.44 19.15 -22.89
C ASP A 71 -7.34 18.38 -21.93
N ASN A 72 -6.80 17.36 -21.27
CA ASN A 72 -7.54 16.44 -20.39
C ASN A 72 -6.59 15.71 -19.42
N CYS A 73 -7.13 14.85 -18.55
CA CYS A 73 -6.35 14.08 -17.58
C CYS A 73 -5.94 12.66 -18.03
N GLY A 74 -6.00 12.37 -19.33
CA GLY A 74 -5.56 11.13 -19.96
C GLY A 74 -4.04 11.09 -20.15
N ASP A 75 -3.50 9.91 -20.40
CA ASP A 75 -2.04 9.65 -20.40
C ASP A 75 -1.34 10.00 -21.73
N THR A 76 -2.02 10.72 -22.63
CA THR A 76 -1.54 11.09 -23.97
C THR A 76 -2.06 12.45 -24.37
N GLY A 77 -1.44 13.04 -25.40
CA GLY A 77 -1.71 14.39 -25.89
C GLY A 77 -0.62 15.36 -25.49
N ASP A 78 -0.94 16.66 -25.48
CA ASP A 78 0.01 17.72 -25.15
C ASP A 78 0.23 17.77 -23.62
N ILE A 79 1.38 17.26 -23.18
CA ILE A 79 1.74 17.16 -21.77
C ILE A 79 3.11 17.81 -21.57
N ASP A 80 3.12 18.89 -20.78
CA ASP A 80 4.30 19.61 -20.36
C ASP A 80 4.89 19.02 -19.08
N LEU A 81 6.20 19.21 -18.86
CA LEU A 81 6.80 19.09 -17.53
C LEU A 81 6.87 20.45 -16.87
N VAL A 82 6.34 20.52 -15.65
CA VAL A 82 6.26 21.74 -14.87
C VAL A 82 6.93 21.58 -13.51
N LEU A 83 7.30 22.72 -12.90
CA LEU A 83 8.03 22.82 -11.64
C LEU A 83 7.44 23.96 -10.78
N LYS A 84 7.37 23.73 -9.47
CA LYS A 84 7.33 24.79 -8.45
C LYS A 84 8.48 24.60 -7.46
N ARG A 85 9.08 25.69 -7.01
CA ARG A 85 10.25 25.69 -6.12
C ARG A 85 9.88 26.27 -4.76
N SER A 86 10.47 25.74 -3.69
CA SER A 86 10.36 26.32 -2.34
C SER A 86 11.72 26.40 -1.66
N THR A 87 12.07 27.58 -1.15
CA THR A 87 13.32 27.85 -0.44
C THR A 87 13.16 27.93 1.09
N ASP A 88 11.96 27.67 1.60
CA ASP A 88 11.60 27.79 3.01
C ASP A 88 11.01 26.49 3.60
N GLY A 89 11.42 25.34 3.03
CA GLY A 89 10.99 24.01 3.46
C GLY A 89 9.55 23.68 3.07
N GLY A 90 9.04 24.26 1.98
CA GLY A 90 7.73 23.98 1.40
C GLY A 90 6.58 24.77 2.02
N ARG A 91 6.87 25.88 2.73
CA ARG A 91 5.84 26.76 3.30
C ARG A 91 5.27 27.67 2.22
N THR A 92 6.16 28.27 1.42
CA THR A 92 5.80 29.07 0.25
C THR A 92 6.43 28.49 -1.01
N TRP A 93 5.77 28.70 -2.14
CA TRP A 93 6.17 28.14 -3.43
C TRP A 93 6.22 29.23 -4.50
N SER A 94 7.17 29.08 -5.42
CA SER A 94 7.26 29.94 -6.60
C SER A 94 6.01 29.80 -7.48
N PRO A 95 5.77 30.77 -8.38
CA PRO A 95 4.89 30.55 -9.52
C PRO A 95 5.30 29.31 -10.32
N LEU A 96 4.34 28.76 -11.08
CA LEU A 96 4.58 27.64 -11.98
C LEU A 96 5.65 28.00 -13.02
N GLN A 97 6.63 27.11 -13.18
CA GLN A 97 7.64 27.16 -14.22
C GLN A 97 7.43 25.98 -15.18
N VAL A 98 7.43 26.24 -16.49
CA VAL A 98 7.49 25.17 -17.49
C VAL A 98 8.95 24.79 -17.67
N VAL A 99 9.30 23.56 -17.31
CA VAL A 99 10.65 23.00 -17.49
C VAL A 99 10.85 22.60 -18.94
N ASN A 100 9.86 21.92 -19.50
CA ASN A 100 9.92 21.41 -20.86
C ASN A 100 8.51 21.32 -21.43
N ARG A 101 8.32 21.85 -22.64
CA ARG A 101 7.02 21.85 -23.33
C ARG A 101 6.83 20.55 -24.11
N GLY A 102 5.64 19.96 -24.03
CA GLY A 102 5.20 18.86 -24.87
C GLY A 102 5.08 19.27 -26.33
N GLY A 103 4.46 20.44 -26.58
CA GLY A 103 4.36 21.00 -27.93
C GLY A 103 3.48 20.17 -28.86
N GLY A 104 2.45 19.54 -28.30
CA GLY A 104 1.56 18.58 -28.96
C GLY A 104 1.93 17.12 -28.67
N ASP A 105 3.12 16.87 -28.13
CA ASP A 105 3.60 15.56 -27.72
C ASP A 105 3.49 15.35 -26.20
N THR A 106 3.67 14.10 -25.78
CA THR A 106 3.57 13.70 -24.38
C THR A 106 4.95 13.59 -23.77
N HIS A 107 5.29 14.54 -22.91
CA HIS A 107 6.48 14.47 -22.08
C HIS A 107 6.05 14.22 -20.63
N GLY A 108 6.57 13.17 -20.00
CA GLY A 108 6.09 12.77 -18.68
C GLY A 108 7.02 11.88 -17.88
N ASN A 109 6.46 11.26 -16.84
CA ASN A 109 7.19 10.38 -15.91
C ASN A 109 8.49 11.00 -15.36
N PRO A 110 8.41 12.16 -14.66
CA PRO A 110 9.58 12.83 -14.14
C PRO A 110 10.28 12.01 -13.05
N VAL A 111 11.62 11.92 -13.16
CA VAL A 111 12.51 11.32 -12.18
C VAL A 111 13.67 12.30 -11.89
N PRO A 112 13.51 13.20 -10.92
CA PRO A 112 14.58 14.07 -10.47
C PRO A 112 15.59 13.31 -9.58
N ILE A 113 16.88 13.63 -9.72
CA ILE A 113 18.00 13.09 -8.93
C ILE A 113 18.98 14.23 -8.62
N VAL A 114 19.44 14.33 -7.38
CA VAL A 114 20.40 15.36 -6.97
C VAL A 114 21.78 14.75 -6.82
N ASP A 115 22.77 15.24 -7.58
CA ASP A 115 24.18 14.93 -7.37
C ASP A 115 24.73 15.82 -6.24
N SER A 116 24.79 15.26 -5.03
CA SER A 116 25.28 15.97 -3.84
C SER A 116 26.74 16.44 -3.93
N ARG A 117 27.55 15.90 -4.85
CA ARG A 117 28.95 16.30 -5.02
C ARG A 117 29.06 17.64 -5.74
N THR A 118 28.13 17.93 -6.64
CA THR A 118 28.19 19.10 -7.53
C THR A 118 27.05 20.08 -7.31
N GLY A 119 25.95 19.65 -6.69
CA GLY A 119 24.71 20.42 -6.58
C GLY A 119 23.82 20.34 -7.83
N ARG A 120 24.25 19.64 -8.88
CA ARG A 120 23.47 19.42 -10.09
C ARG A 120 22.20 18.65 -9.78
N ILE A 121 21.08 19.10 -10.32
CA ILE A 121 19.83 18.34 -10.38
C ILE A 121 19.70 17.77 -11.79
N VAL A 122 19.58 16.46 -11.91
CA VAL A 122 19.28 15.76 -13.16
C VAL A 122 17.80 15.39 -13.16
N LEU A 123 17.12 15.56 -14.29
CA LEU A 123 15.73 15.21 -14.49
C LEU A 123 15.62 14.26 -15.68
N ILE A 124 15.21 13.02 -15.40
CA ILE A 124 14.87 12.05 -16.43
C ILE A 124 13.37 12.11 -16.71
N THR A 125 13.01 12.06 -17.99
CA THR A 125 11.62 12.08 -18.46
C THR A 125 11.46 11.12 -19.63
N THR A 126 10.24 10.66 -19.87
CA THR A 126 9.90 9.80 -21.00
C THR A 126 9.05 10.56 -22.00
N TYR A 127 9.40 10.50 -23.29
CA TYR A 127 8.68 11.18 -24.37
C TYR A 127 7.99 10.17 -25.30
N ASN A 128 6.82 10.56 -25.82
CA ASN A 128 6.17 9.88 -26.95
C ASN A 128 5.31 10.87 -27.72
N LYS A 129 5.00 10.50 -28.97
CA LYS A 129 4.10 11.27 -29.80
C LYS A 129 2.74 11.42 -29.13
N GLY A 130 2.22 12.65 -29.10
CA GLY A 130 0.87 12.93 -28.60
C GLY A 130 -0.19 12.55 -29.64
N ARG A 131 -1.38 12.20 -29.16
CA ARG A 131 -2.49 11.76 -30.00
C ARG A 131 -3.78 12.48 -29.65
N THR A 132 -4.58 12.76 -30.67
CA THR A 132 -5.89 13.43 -30.55
C THR A 132 -7.06 12.48 -30.86
N ASP A 133 -6.79 11.19 -31.07
CA ASP A 133 -7.78 10.18 -31.47
C ASP A 133 -8.13 9.20 -30.34
N ASP A 134 -8.04 9.65 -29.08
CA ASP A 134 -8.29 8.92 -27.82
C ASP A 134 -7.42 7.68 -27.58
N LYS A 135 -6.49 7.35 -28.49
CA LYS A 135 -5.53 6.26 -28.31
C LYS A 135 -4.33 6.74 -27.51
N GLY A 136 -3.84 5.91 -26.58
CA GLY A 136 -2.70 6.26 -25.72
C GLY A 136 -1.40 6.54 -26.49
N CYS A 137 -1.11 5.77 -27.54
CA CYS A 137 0.10 5.91 -28.36
C CYS A 137 -0.03 5.09 -29.65
N ASP A 138 1.00 5.11 -30.50
CA ASP A 138 1.13 4.19 -31.64
C ASP A 138 1.32 2.74 -31.16
N VAL A 139 1.19 1.78 -32.08
CA VAL A 139 1.41 0.35 -31.82
C VAL A 139 2.50 -0.18 -32.76
N PRO A 140 3.63 -0.69 -32.23
CA PRO A 140 4.07 -0.63 -30.82
C PRO A 140 4.15 0.80 -30.30
N CYS A 141 4.26 0.98 -28.99
CA CYS A 141 4.18 2.28 -28.34
C CYS A 141 5.58 2.84 -28.02
N PRO A 142 6.37 3.31 -28.99
CA PRO A 142 7.75 3.70 -28.73
C PRO A 142 7.76 4.91 -27.82
N ARG A 143 8.39 4.74 -26.65
CA ARG A 143 8.73 5.85 -25.77
C ARG A 143 10.24 5.96 -25.62
N THR A 144 10.75 7.17 -25.48
CA THR A 144 12.20 7.47 -25.44
C THR A 144 12.58 8.23 -24.17
N PRO A 145 13.58 7.74 -23.41
CA PRO A 145 14.09 8.45 -22.25
C PRO A 145 14.92 9.68 -22.66
N HIS A 146 14.73 10.77 -21.93
CA HIS A 146 15.44 12.03 -22.09
C HIS A 146 16.01 12.49 -20.75
N SER A 147 17.16 13.17 -20.81
CA SER A 147 17.83 13.77 -19.66
C SER A 147 17.93 15.29 -19.81
N GLN A 148 17.60 16.02 -18.76
CA GLN A 148 17.85 17.45 -18.58
C GLN A 148 18.58 17.66 -17.26
N TYR A 149 19.27 18.79 -17.10
CA TYR A 149 19.85 19.14 -15.81
C TYR A 149 19.72 20.64 -15.51
N SER A 150 19.81 20.96 -14.22
CA SER A 150 19.98 22.30 -13.69
C SER A 150 21.24 22.34 -12.82
N ASP A 151 22.09 23.33 -13.09
CA ASP A 151 23.29 23.63 -12.30
C ASP A 151 23.11 24.89 -11.43
N ASP A 152 21.89 25.45 -11.40
CA ASP A 152 21.53 26.70 -10.72
C ASP A 152 20.32 26.53 -9.78
N ASP A 153 20.26 25.39 -9.10
CA ASP A 153 19.27 25.10 -8.06
C ASP A 153 17.81 25.06 -8.58
N GLY A 154 17.63 24.62 -9.83
CA GLY A 154 16.34 24.45 -10.50
C GLY A 154 15.80 25.73 -11.15
N LEU A 155 16.57 26.81 -11.21
CA LEU A 155 16.15 28.08 -11.82
C LEU A 155 16.07 27.98 -13.34
N THR A 156 17.08 27.39 -13.98
CA THR A 156 17.10 27.12 -15.42
C THR A 156 17.45 25.66 -15.70
N TRP A 157 17.07 25.20 -16.89
CA TRP A 157 17.20 23.81 -17.32
C TRP A 157 17.91 23.74 -18.66
N SER A 158 18.80 22.77 -18.82
CA SER A 158 19.45 22.48 -20.09
C SER A 158 18.42 22.02 -21.14
N THR A 159 18.77 22.13 -22.42
CA THR A 159 18.03 21.42 -23.47
C THR A 159 17.98 19.92 -23.17
N PRO A 160 16.84 19.23 -23.36
CA PRO A 160 16.76 17.78 -23.23
C PRO A 160 17.68 17.06 -24.21
N VAL A 161 18.27 15.97 -23.74
CA VAL A 161 19.09 15.05 -24.54
C VAL A 161 18.42 13.68 -24.54
N ASP A 162 18.15 13.13 -25.72
CA ASP A 162 17.71 11.74 -25.87
C ASP A 162 18.83 10.80 -25.41
N ILE A 163 18.54 9.93 -24.44
CA ILE A 163 19.48 8.97 -23.88
C ILE A 163 19.12 7.51 -24.25
N SER A 164 18.25 7.29 -25.22
CA SER A 164 17.79 5.96 -25.64
C SER A 164 18.95 5.02 -25.97
N ALA A 165 19.98 5.50 -26.67
CA ALA A 165 21.16 4.70 -27.01
C ALA A 165 21.97 4.20 -25.78
N GLN A 166 21.69 4.73 -24.58
CA GLN A 166 22.41 4.47 -23.33
C GLN A 166 21.52 3.81 -22.27
N ALA A 167 20.24 4.20 -22.22
CA ALA A 167 19.30 3.87 -21.16
C ALA A 167 18.13 2.98 -21.61
N LYS A 168 18.19 2.43 -22.83
CA LYS A 168 17.17 1.54 -23.42
C LYS A 168 17.86 0.40 -24.16
N LEU A 169 17.44 -0.84 -23.92
CA LEU A 169 17.93 -2.01 -24.66
C LEU A 169 17.26 -2.11 -26.05
N PRO A 170 17.92 -2.72 -27.06
CA PRO A 170 17.39 -2.78 -28.42
C PRO A 170 16.03 -3.48 -28.58
N ASP A 171 15.76 -4.47 -27.74
CA ASP A 171 14.52 -5.27 -27.72
C ASP A 171 13.36 -4.58 -27.00
N TRP A 172 13.61 -3.49 -26.26
CA TRP A 172 12.58 -2.67 -25.62
C TRP A 172 11.83 -1.80 -26.64
N ASP A 173 11.24 -2.40 -27.65
CA ASP A 173 10.72 -1.72 -28.84
C ASP A 173 9.30 -1.14 -28.69
N SER A 174 8.69 -1.26 -27.50
CA SER A 174 7.38 -0.69 -27.17
C SER A 174 7.47 0.30 -26.01
N TRP A 175 6.67 0.09 -24.95
CA TRP A 175 6.56 0.96 -23.79
C TRP A 175 7.88 1.10 -23.06
N TYR A 176 8.14 2.30 -22.56
CA TYR A 176 9.23 2.62 -21.64
C TYR A 176 8.69 3.61 -20.61
N ALA A 177 9.04 3.47 -19.34
CA ALA A 177 8.71 4.42 -18.29
C ALA A 177 9.85 4.53 -17.28
N SER A 178 10.36 5.74 -17.10
CA SER A 178 11.30 6.10 -16.03
C SER A 178 10.55 6.36 -14.72
N GLY A 179 10.92 5.68 -13.62
CA GLY A 179 10.22 5.80 -12.34
C GLY A 179 8.72 5.59 -12.55
N PRO A 180 7.83 6.57 -12.29
CA PRO A 180 8.15 7.96 -11.91
C PRO A 180 8.49 8.08 -10.42
N VAL A 181 8.75 9.31 -9.96
CA VAL A 181 9.29 9.74 -8.64
C VAL A 181 10.79 9.93 -8.59
N HIS A 182 11.32 10.41 -7.47
CA HIS A 182 12.75 10.62 -7.31
C HIS A 182 13.58 9.35 -7.57
N GLY A 183 14.73 9.54 -8.22
CA GLY A 183 15.84 8.58 -8.16
C GLY A 183 16.76 8.89 -6.97
N ILE A 184 17.84 8.14 -6.86
CA ILE A 184 18.78 8.26 -5.73
C ILE A 184 20.21 8.50 -6.21
N GLN A 185 21.01 9.11 -5.35
CA GLN A 185 22.46 8.99 -5.38
C GLN A 185 22.90 8.04 -4.27
N LEU A 186 23.70 7.02 -4.59
CA LEU A 186 24.24 6.11 -3.58
C LEU A 186 25.20 6.88 -2.67
N ALA A 187 25.03 6.73 -1.36
CA ALA A 187 25.88 7.39 -0.37
C ALA A 187 26.90 6.42 0.25
N ARG A 188 26.78 5.11 0.02
CA ARG A 188 27.54 4.08 0.73
C ARG A 188 28.24 3.13 -0.24
N GLY A 189 29.25 2.44 0.29
CA GLY A 189 29.95 1.37 -0.43
C GLY A 189 30.81 1.87 -1.59
N PRO A 190 31.28 0.95 -2.45
CA PRO A 190 32.23 1.25 -3.52
C PRO A 190 31.63 2.10 -4.66
N HIS A 191 30.31 2.19 -4.76
CA HIS A 191 29.60 2.96 -5.80
C HIS A 191 29.03 4.29 -5.27
N ALA A 192 29.49 4.77 -4.11
CA ALA A 192 29.08 6.06 -3.58
C ALA A 192 29.30 7.18 -4.60
N GLY A 193 28.27 7.99 -4.84
CA GLY A 193 28.24 9.04 -5.85
C GLY A 193 27.52 8.66 -7.15
N ARG A 194 27.26 7.38 -7.40
CA ARG A 194 26.47 6.88 -8.55
C ARG A 194 25.01 7.32 -8.44
N LEU A 195 24.46 7.84 -9.53
CA LEU A 195 23.04 8.15 -9.67
C LEU A 195 22.29 6.91 -10.19
N VAL A 196 21.11 6.62 -9.67
CA VAL A 196 20.31 5.45 -10.05
C VAL A 196 18.83 5.81 -10.11
N PHE A 197 18.13 5.32 -11.15
CA PHE A 197 16.68 5.32 -11.21
C PHE A 197 16.11 3.98 -11.70
N GLY A 198 14.84 3.72 -11.37
CA GLY A 198 14.11 2.55 -11.82
C GLY A 198 13.45 2.77 -13.18
N VAL A 199 13.29 1.70 -13.95
CA VAL A 199 12.62 1.69 -15.25
C VAL A 199 11.74 0.47 -15.39
N ASN A 200 10.63 0.60 -16.10
CA ASN A 200 10.02 -0.54 -16.77
C ASN A 200 9.92 -0.33 -18.28
N ALA A 201 10.06 -1.40 -19.05
CA ALA A 201 10.04 -1.38 -20.50
C ALA A 201 9.38 -2.65 -21.06
N GLU A 202 8.99 -2.65 -22.33
CA GLU A 202 8.31 -3.76 -22.96
C GLU A 202 8.91 -4.14 -24.32
N THR A 203 8.97 -5.45 -24.58
CA THR A 203 9.21 -6.03 -25.90
C THR A 203 7.87 -6.35 -26.57
N SER A 204 7.77 -6.11 -27.88
CA SER A 204 6.57 -6.37 -28.68
C SER A 204 6.77 -7.43 -29.77
N ASP A 205 5.66 -8.00 -30.23
CA ASP A 205 5.59 -8.80 -31.47
C ASP A 205 5.25 -7.93 -32.71
N GLY A 206 5.31 -6.60 -32.57
CA GLY A 206 4.85 -5.63 -33.56
C GLY A 206 3.39 -5.20 -33.43
N ALA A 207 2.55 -5.94 -32.71
CA ALA A 207 1.13 -5.61 -32.49
C ALA A 207 0.73 -5.58 -31.00
N HIS A 208 1.44 -6.32 -30.17
CA HIS A 208 1.15 -6.50 -28.75
C HIS A 208 2.45 -6.48 -27.95
N SER A 209 2.36 -6.02 -26.71
CA SER A 209 3.40 -6.30 -25.71
C SER A 209 3.37 -7.79 -25.37
N ILE A 210 4.54 -8.43 -25.38
CA ILE A 210 4.71 -9.86 -25.10
C ILE A 210 5.66 -10.15 -23.93
N GLU A 211 6.38 -9.13 -23.47
CA GLU A 211 7.30 -9.24 -22.34
C GLU A 211 7.46 -7.89 -21.66
N ASN A 212 7.49 -7.89 -20.32
CA ASN A 212 7.78 -6.73 -19.50
C ASN A 212 9.13 -6.87 -18.82
N HIS A 213 9.89 -5.79 -18.79
CA HIS A 213 11.19 -5.68 -18.16
C HIS A 213 11.11 -4.66 -17.05
N ALA A 214 11.59 -5.02 -15.86
CA ALA A 214 11.81 -4.08 -14.77
C ALA A 214 13.31 -3.99 -14.49
N GLY A 215 13.85 -2.79 -14.36
CA GLY A 215 15.28 -2.61 -14.27
C GLY A 215 15.74 -1.33 -13.59
N LEU A 216 17.06 -1.20 -13.54
CA LEU A 216 17.78 -0.03 -13.03
C LEU A 216 18.65 0.57 -14.13
N VAL A 217 18.72 1.89 -14.17
CA VAL A 217 19.63 2.64 -15.02
C VAL A 217 20.48 3.54 -14.14
N TYR A 218 21.79 3.58 -14.39
CA TYR A 218 22.72 4.31 -13.52
C TYR A 218 23.72 5.20 -14.29
N SER A 219 24.27 6.18 -13.58
CA SER A 219 25.29 7.10 -14.07
C SER A 219 26.39 7.32 -13.01
N ASP A 220 27.64 7.23 -13.43
CA ASP A 220 28.82 7.44 -12.57
C ASP A 220 29.46 8.83 -12.75
N ASP A 221 28.94 9.68 -13.65
CA ASP A 221 29.56 10.93 -14.07
C ASP A 221 28.66 12.17 -13.90
N GLY A 222 27.70 12.09 -12.97
CA GLY A 222 26.76 13.18 -12.67
C GLY A 222 25.67 13.34 -13.74
N GLY A 223 25.24 12.23 -14.35
CA GLY A 223 24.13 12.19 -15.31
C GLY A 223 24.51 12.57 -16.74
N ARG A 224 25.81 12.58 -17.09
CA ARG A 224 26.28 12.89 -18.45
C ARG A 224 26.20 11.66 -19.35
N THR A 225 26.51 10.49 -18.82
CA THR A 225 26.32 9.20 -19.49
C THR A 225 25.56 8.22 -18.60
N TRP A 226 24.83 7.31 -19.23
CA TRP A 226 23.95 6.34 -18.59
C TRP A 226 24.27 4.92 -19.05
N ARG A 227 23.89 3.95 -18.22
CA ARG A 227 23.97 2.52 -18.52
C ARG A 227 22.76 1.81 -17.97
N VAL A 228 22.16 0.93 -18.78
CA VAL A 228 21.24 -0.08 -18.26
C VAL A 228 22.02 -1.06 -17.39
N GLY A 229 21.56 -1.25 -16.16
CA GLY A 229 22.13 -2.17 -15.18
C GLY A 229 21.23 -3.39 -14.99
N ALA A 230 20.78 -3.60 -13.75
CA ALA A 230 19.98 -4.74 -13.37
C ALA A 230 18.67 -4.81 -14.16
N VAL A 231 18.30 -5.99 -14.66
CA VAL A 231 17.03 -6.24 -15.38
C VAL A 231 16.45 -7.59 -14.96
N ASN A 232 15.14 -7.64 -14.74
CA ASN A 232 14.36 -8.87 -14.74
C ASN A 232 13.29 -8.79 -15.82
N SER A 233 13.08 -9.87 -16.55
CA SER A 233 12.15 -9.95 -17.68
C SER A 233 11.05 -10.97 -17.39
N TYR A 234 9.82 -10.63 -17.80
CA TYR A 234 8.60 -11.34 -17.49
C TYR A 234 7.77 -11.52 -18.77
N PRO A 235 7.91 -12.66 -19.46
CA PRO A 235 7.11 -12.97 -20.63
C PRO A 235 5.64 -13.08 -20.25
N HIS A 236 4.75 -12.55 -21.10
CA HIS A 236 3.32 -12.66 -20.90
C HIS A 236 2.56 -12.89 -22.22
N PRO A 237 1.64 -13.88 -22.27
CA PRO A 237 0.89 -14.19 -23.49
C PRO A 237 -0.11 -13.08 -23.83
N VAL A 238 -0.25 -12.79 -25.13
CA VAL A 238 -1.28 -11.87 -25.63
C VAL A 238 -2.67 -12.40 -25.24
N GLY A 239 -3.40 -11.60 -24.46
CA GLY A 239 -4.75 -11.96 -23.98
C GLY A 239 -4.79 -13.11 -22.97
N GLY A 240 -3.65 -13.57 -22.45
CA GLY A 240 -3.58 -14.60 -21.42
C GLY A 240 -3.18 -14.06 -20.05
N THR A 241 -3.05 -14.97 -19.08
CA THR A 241 -2.62 -14.64 -17.71
C THR A 241 -1.10 -14.72 -17.57
N TYR A 242 -0.55 -13.91 -16.67
CA TYR A 242 0.88 -13.90 -16.32
C TYR A 242 1.03 -13.74 -14.82
N THR A 243 2.18 -14.14 -14.27
CA THR A 243 2.40 -14.14 -12.82
C THR A 243 2.62 -12.74 -12.26
N GLN A 244 3.50 -11.99 -12.90
CA GLN A 244 3.94 -10.67 -12.46
C GLN A 244 4.23 -9.77 -13.65
N LYS A 245 4.06 -8.47 -13.45
CA LYS A 245 4.46 -7.40 -14.35
C LYS A 245 4.90 -6.20 -13.50
N PRO A 246 6.12 -6.23 -12.93
CA PRO A 246 6.63 -5.12 -12.14
C PRO A 246 6.78 -3.88 -13.03
N SER A 247 6.23 -2.77 -12.57
CA SER A 247 6.18 -1.50 -13.30
C SER A 247 6.39 -0.32 -12.35
N GLU A 248 6.58 0.87 -12.89
CA GLU A 248 6.65 2.12 -12.11
C GLU A 248 7.64 2.06 -10.92
N VAL A 249 8.88 1.68 -11.20
CA VAL A 249 9.88 1.25 -10.20
C VAL A 249 10.45 2.44 -9.42
N THR A 250 10.22 2.45 -8.10
CA THR A 250 10.86 3.38 -7.14
C THR A 250 12.11 2.74 -6.52
N VAL A 251 13.08 3.55 -6.08
CA VAL A 251 14.38 3.05 -5.58
C VAL A 251 14.78 3.73 -4.27
N VAL A 252 15.42 2.96 -3.36
CA VAL A 252 16.02 3.50 -2.13
C VAL A 252 17.31 2.76 -1.77
N GLU A 253 18.29 3.46 -1.20
CA GLU A 253 19.52 2.84 -0.67
C GLU A 253 19.30 2.34 0.77
N LEU A 254 19.46 1.03 0.97
CA LEU A 254 19.34 0.34 2.26
C LEU A 254 20.55 0.60 3.18
N ALA A 255 20.40 0.21 4.46
CA ALA A 255 21.42 0.45 5.49
C ALA A 255 22.77 -0.22 5.20
N ASP A 256 22.74 -1.34 4.50
CA ASP A 256 23.91 -2.09 4.06
C ASP A 256 24.52 -1.57 2.73
N GLY A 257 23.94 -0.52 2.13
CA GLY A 257 24.37 0.02 0.83
C GLY A 257 23.79 -0.71 -0.39
N SER A 258 22.94 -1.71 -0.19
CA SER A 258 22.18 -2.32 -1.30
C SER A 258 21.04 -1.41 -1.76
N ILE A 259 20.60 -1.58 -3.01
CA ILE A 259 19.47 -0.86 -3.59
C ILE A 259 18.23 -1.75 -3.47
N TYR A 260 17.20 -1.21 -2.84
CA TYR A 260 15.85 -1.77 -2.90
C TYR A 260 15.12 -1.13 -4.07
N ALA A 261 14.68 -1.94 -5.03
CA ALA A 261 13.82 -1.53 -6.13
C ALA A 261 12.40 -2.03 -5.84
N GLY A 262 11.45 -1.12 -5.63
CA GLY A 262 10.05 -1.44 -5.38
C GLY A 262 9.20 -1.19 -6.61
N GLY A 263 8.41 -2.16 -7.04
CA GLY A 263 7.53 -2.03 -8.19
C GLY A 263 6.06 -1.93 -7.80
N ARG A 264 5.30 -1.31 -8.70
CA ARG A 264 3.86 -1.52 -8.85
C ARG A 264 3.67 -2.80 -9.65
N GLU A 265 3.08 -3.80 -9.02
CA GLU A 265 2.66 -5.01 -9.74
C GLU A 265 1.42 -4.69 -10.58
N GLN A 266 1.47 -4.97 -11.88
CA GLN A 266 0.42 -4.66 -12.83
C GLN A 266 -0.30 -5.92 -13.32
N GLY A 267 -1.38 -6.30 -12.65
CA GLY A 267 -2.35 -7.26 -13.20
C GLY A 267 -1.87 -8.71 -13.28
N GLY A 268 -0.73 -9.05 -12.68
CA GLY A 268 -0.27 -10.42 -12.52
C GLY A 268 -1.12 -11.25 -11.55
N THR A 269 -1.07 -12.58 -11.70
CA THR A 269 -1.84 -13.52 -10.86
C THR A 269 -1.31 -13.67 -9.44
N ASP A 270 -0.10 -13.19 -9.16
CA ASP A 270 0.42 -13.19 -7.80
C ASP A 270 -0.44 -12.33 -6.87
N ILE A 271 -0.31 -12.58 -5.56
CA ILE A 271 -1.08 -11.88 -4.53
C ILE A 271 -0.36 -10.58 -4.17
N GLY A 272 -1.10 -9.48 -4.19
CA GLY A 272 -0.57 -8.15 -3.92
C GLY A 272 -0.38 -7.29 -5.17
N ASN A 273 -0.30 -5.98 -4.95
CA ASN A 273 -0.05 -4.98 -5.98
C ASN A 273 1.34 -4.32 -5.84
N ARG A 274 2.22 -4.94 -5.05
CA ARG A 274 3.59 -4.50 -4.77
C ARG A 274 4.54 -5.66 -4.87
N ASP A 275 5.72 -5.37 -5.38
CA ASP A 275 6.83 -6.30 -5.43
C ASP A 275 8.15 -5.57 -5.20
N TYR A 276 9.23 -6.33 -5.03
CA TYR A 276 10.56 -5.77 -4.87
C TYR A 276 11.68 -6.69 -5.29
N ALA A 277 12.77 -6.09 -5.74
CA ALA A 277 14.06 -6.74 -5.99
C ALA A 277 15.19 -6.01 -5.24
N ILE A 278 16.31 -6.69 -5.01
CA ILE A 278 17.49 -6.13 -4.34
C ILE A 278 18.70 -6.21 -5.26
N SER A 279 19.38 -5.08 -5.47
CA SER A 279 20.72 -5.05 -6.09
C SER A 279 21.78 -4.81 -5.02
N ARG A 280 22.85 -5.61 -5.02
CA ARG A 280 23.94 -5.55 -4.02
C ARG A 280 25.26 -5.03 -4.59
N ASP A 281 25.28 -4.70 -5.86
CA ASP A 281 26.44 -4.32 -6.67
C ASP A 281 26.26 -2.95 -7.32
N GLY A 282 25.60 -2.03 -6.59
CA GLY A 282 25.41 -0.65 -7.04
C GLY A 282 24.49 -0.50 -8.26
N GLY A 283 23.56 -1.43 -8.46
CA GLY A 283 22.54 -1.37 -9.52
C GLY A 283 22.89 -2.15 -10.79
N GLU A 284 23.97 -2.93 -10.79
CA GLU A 284 24.45 -3.65 -11.97
C GLU A 284 23.68 -4.96 -12.20
N THR A 285 23.35 -5.70 -11.14
CA THR A 285 22.50 -6.89 -11.20
C THR A 285 21.50 -6.94 -10.04
N PHE A 286 20.40 -7.67 -10.24
CA PHE A 286 19.50 -8.03 -9.16
C PHE A 286 19.97 -9.34 -8.53
N SER A 287 20.17 -9.32 -7.21
CA SER A 287 20.49 -10.51 -6.40
C SER A 287 19.30 -11.45 -6.18
N GLN A 288 18.08 -10.98 -6.49
CA GLN A 288 16.85 -11.75 -6.51
C GLN A 288 15.87 -11.13 -7.52
N SER A 289 15.00 -11.95 -8.11
CA SER A 289 13.91 -11.44 -8.94
C SER A 289 12.87 -10.66 -8.12
N PHE A 290 12.05 -9.84 -8.77
CA PHE A 290 10.95 -9.16 -8.09
C PHE A 290 10.03 -10.18 -7.40
N THR A 291 9.84 -10.01 -6.10
CA THR A 291 8.99 -10.85 -5.25
C THR A 291 7.84 -10.02 -4.73
N THR A 292 6.61 -10.53 -4.83
CA THR A 292 5.42 -9.82 -4.34
C THR A 292 5.42 -9.63 -2.83
N ILE A 293 4.70 -8.60 -2.37
CA ILE A 293 4.49 -8.25 -0.96
C ILE A 293 2.99 -8.36 -0.67
N PRO A 294 2.48 -9.56 -0.32
CA PRO A 294 1.04 -9.84 -0.34
C PRO A 294 0.24 -9.03 0.69
N ASP A 295 0.85 -8.74 1.84
CA ASP A 295 0.19 -8.05 2.96
C ASP A 295 0.29 -6.51 2.90
N LEU A 296 0.98 -5.96 1.89
CA LEU A 296 1.05 -4.51 1.68
C LEU A 296 -0.15 -4.03 0.86
N VAL A 297 -1.16 -3.58 1.59
CA VAL A 297 -2.47 -3.19 1.03
C VAL A 297 -2.38 -1.90 0.22
N THR A 298 -2.48 -2.04 -1.09
CA THR A 298 -2.51 -0.92 -2.04
C THR A 298 -3.40 -1.27 -3.24
N PRO A 299 -4.07 -0.30 -3.87
CA PRO A 299 -4.57 -0.49 -5.22
C PRO A 299 -3.39 -0.52 -6.22
N MET A 300 -3.67 -0.89 -7.47
CA MET A 300 -2.69 -0.86 -8.55
C MET A 300 -2.39 0.60 -8.99
N VAL A 301 -1.39 1.21 -8.36
CA VAL A 301 -0.99 2.63 -8.54
C VAL A 301 0.51 2.81 -8.27
N GLN A 302 1.14 3.92 -8.66
CA GLN A 302 2.51 4.18 -8.24
C GLN A 302 2.60 4.42 -6.71
N GLY A 303 3.77 4.16 -6.11
CA GLY A 303 4.10 4.56 -4.74
C GLY A 303 5.60 4.87 -4.59
N SER A 304 5.97 5.65 -3.58
CA SER A 304 7.37 6.07 -3.35
C SER A 304 7.93 5.49 -2.07
N ILE A 305 9.25 5.32 -2.02
CA ILE A 305 9.96 4.87 -0.81
C ILE A 305 11.03 5.89 -0.45
N LEU A 306 11.03 6.33 0.80
CA LEU A 306 12.05 7.22 1.37
C LEU A 306 12.68 6.57 2.59
N ARG A 307 14.00 6.67 2.71
CA ARG A 307 14.70 6.28 3.95
C ARG A 307 14.82 7.47 4.89
N VAL A 308 14.38 7.30 6.14
CA VAL A 308 14.56 8.26 7.23
C VAL A 308 15.29 7.55 8.38
N GLY A 309 16.58 7.83 8.52
CA GLY A 309 17.44 7.12 9.47
C GLY A 309 17.54 5.62 9.16
N ASN A 310 17.00 4.77 10.05
CA ASN A 310 16.93 3.32 9.88
C ASN A 310 15.53 2.82 9.45
N ARG A 311 14.57 3.73 9.30
CA ARG A 311 13.19 3.44 8.89
C ARG A 311 13.07 3.67 7.38
N LEU A 312 12.36 2.78 6.69
CA LEU A 312 11.85 3.08 5.36
C LEU A 312 10.40 3.52 5.49
N LEU A 313 10.03 4.54 4.73
CA LEU A 313 8.67 5.05 4.61
C LEU A 313 8.18 4.75 3.19
N PHE A 314 6.95 4.27 3.09
CA PHE A 314 6.26 4.01 1.83
C PHE A 314 4.98 4.84 1.74
N SER A 315 4.85 5.64 0.67
CA SER A 315 3.64 6.41 0.36
C SER A 315 2.87 5.80 -0.83
N SER A 316 1.56 5.70 -0.67
CA SER A 316 0.60 5.14 -1.63
C SER A 316 -0.81 5.22 -1.03
N PRO A 317 -1.88 5.21 -1.83
CA PRO A 317 -3.23 4.89 -1.40
C PRO A 317 -3.33 3.47 -0.80
N SER A 318 -4.25 3.23 0.15
CA SER A 318 -4.48 1.89 0.76
C SER A 318 -5.94 1.43 0.78
N ASP A 319 -6.82 2.06 0.01
CA ASP A 319 -8.13 1.50 -0.31
C ASP A 319 -8.00 0.36 -1.34
N THR A 320 -8.60 -0.80 -1.06
CA THR A 320 -8.48 -2.02 -1.88
C THR A 320 -9.35 -2.02 -3.15
N ASP A 321 -10.36 -1.15 -3.23
CA ASP A 321 -11.26 -1.02 -4.39
C ASP A 321 -10.84 0.14 -5.29
N ARG A 322 -10.38 1.24 -4.67
CA ARG A 322 -10.23 2.53 -5.34
C ARG A 322 -8.92 3.20 -4.95
N ARG A 323 -8.52 4.15 -5.78
CA ARG A 323 -7.43 5.09 -5.49
C ARG A 323 -7.88 6.12 -4.45
N ARG A 324 -7.95 5.71 -3.19
CA ARG A 324 -8.33 6.52 -2.02
C ARG A 324 -7.43 6.22 -0.84
N TRP A 325 -7.46 7.13 0.13
CA TRP A 325 -6.76 6.99 1.41
C TRP A 325 -5.25 7.02 1.24
N MET A 326 -4.69 8.19 0.91
CA MET A 326 -3.24 8.37 0.99
C MET A 326 -2.77 8.07 2.42
N MET A 327 -1.81 7.17 2.52
CA MET A 327 -1.21 6.75 3.80
C MET A 327 0.30 6.98 3.76
N VAL A 328 0.97 6.70 4.87
CA VAL A 328 2.41 6.40 4.97
C VAL A 328 2.57 5.14 5.83
N ARG A 329 3.37 4.16 5.37
CA ARG A 329 3.65 2.90 6.09
C ARG A 329 5.14 2.75 6.28
N SER A 330 5.52 2.06 7.35
CA SER A 330 6.92 1.93 7.72
C SER A 330 7.43 0.52 7.56
N SER A 331 8.70 0.41 7.24
CA SER A 331 9.48 -0.81 7.44
C SER A 331 10.66 -0.52 8.35
N TYR A 332 10.91 -1.44 9.27
CA TYR A 332 12.01 -1.39 10.23
C TYR A 332 13.06 -2.49 9.99
N ASP A 333 12.87 -3.32 8.97
CA ASP A 333 13.71 -4.47 8.64
C ASP A 333 14.28 -4.41 7.22
N GLY A 334 14.33 -3.20 6.64
CA GLY A 334 14.88 -2.94 5.31
C GLY A 334 13.92 -3.29 4.17
N GLY A 335 12.61 -3.19 4.39
CA GLY A 335 11.59 -3.40 3.37
C GLY A 335 11.12 -4.85 3.26
N ARG A 336 11.52 -5.74 4.18
CA ARG A 336 11.08 -7.15 4.17
C ARG A 336 9.64 -7.28 4.66
N THR A 337 9.29 -6.51 5.69
CA THR A 337 7.92 -6.36 6.18
C THR A 337 7.56 -4.89 6.28
N TRP A 338 6.26 -4.61 6.14
CA TRP A 338 5.70 -3.27 6.21
C TRP A 338 4.58 -3.24 7.24
N GLU A 339 4.41 -2.09 7.91
CA GLU A 339 3.21 -1.80 8.67
C GLU A 339 1.96 -2.00 7.79
N ASN A 340 0.93 -2.63 8.36
CA ASN A 340 -0.35 -2.80 7.67
C ASN A 340 -1.13 -1.48 7.60
N ALA A 341 -2.24 -1.47 6.86
CA ALA A 341 -3.08 -0.28 6.70
C ALA A 341 -3.60 0.29 8.04
N GLU A 342 -3.75 -0.55 9.07
CA GLU A 342 -4.18 -0.15 10.41
C GLU A 342 -3.08 0.49 11.25
N GLN A 343 -1.84 0.10 11.01
CA GLN A 343 -0.67 0.61 11.72
C GLN A 343 -0.10 1.83 11.03
N GLY A 344 -0.26 1.93 9.70
CA GLY A 344 0.17 3.07 8.91
C GLY A 344 -0.58 4.35 9.29
N THR A 345 0.03 5.49 8.97
CA THR A 345 -0.58 6.79 9.22
C THR A 345 -1.40 7.23 8.02
N ARG A 346 -2.67 7.56 8.24
CA ARG A 346 -3.55 8.11 7.20
C ARG A 346 -3.32 9.61 7.05
N ILE A 347 -3.01 10.03 5.83
CA ILE A 347 -2.81 11.43 5.47
C ILE A 347 -4.15 12.07 5.08
N THR A 348 -4.97 11.36 4.30
CA THR A 348 -6.32 11.81 3.95
C THR A 348 -7.27 10.64 3.74
N THR A 349 -8.57 10.89 3.77
CA THR A 349 -9.64 9.96 3.38
C THR A 349 -10.15 10.17 1.95
N ASP A 350 -9.63 11.20 1.26
CA ASP A 350 -10.03 11.59 -0.08
C ASP A 350 -9.59 10.58 -1.15
N TRP A 351 -9.99 10.84 -2.41
CA TRP A 351 -9.32 10.23 -3.55
C TRP A 351 -7.85 10.61 -3.55
N SER A 352 -7.02 9.65 -3.93
CA SER A 352 -5.57 9.78 -3.86
C SER A 352 -4.92 8.89 -4.89
N GLY A 353 -3.90 9.40 -5.56
CA GLY A 353 -3.20 8.70 -6.64
C GLY A 353 -1.71 8.56 -6.36
N TYR A 354 -0.92 9.00 -7.32
CA TYR A 354 0.55 8.96 -7.29
C TYR A 354 1.07 9.82 -6.13
N SER A 355 2.24 9.47 -5.60
CA SER A 355 2.85 10.19 -4.49
C SER A 355 4.37 10.07 -4.46
N ASP A 356 5.02 11.10 -3.93
CA ASP A 356 6.45 11.15 -3.71
C ASP A 356 6.82 11.76 -2.35
N LEU A 357 7.82 11.15 -1.68
CA LEU A 357 8.30 11.52 -0.36
C LEU A 357 9.65 12.23 -0.45
N VAL A 358 9.88 13.24 0.40
CA VAL A 358 11.18 13.92 0.52
C VAL A 358 11.51 14.22 1.98
N GLN A 359 12.77 14.07 2.37
CA GLN A 359 13.23 14.56 3.67
C GLN A 359 13.52 16.07 3.58
N ILE A 360 12.69 16.91 4.22
CA ILE A 360 12.84 18.37 4.20
C ILE A 360 14.06 18.78 5.04
N GLY A 361 14.10 18.37 6.30
CA GLY A 361 15.23 18.67 7.19
C GLY A 361 14.99 18.17 8.60
N GLY A 362 16.04 17.68 9.27
CA GLY A 362 15.90 17.07 10.60
C GLY A 362 14.83 15.97 10.58
N PRO A 363 13.81 16.03 11.46
CA PRO A 363 12.71 15.07 11.48
C PRO A 363 11.57 15.40 10.50
N GLU A 364 11.61 16.53 9.79
CA GLU A 364 10.52 16.98 8.94
C GLU A 364 10.57 16.30 7.56
N ILE A 365 9.42 15.76 7.17
CA ILE A 365 9.16 14.97 5.97
C ILE A 365 8.11 15.70 5.14
N GLY A 366 8.30 15.71 3.83
CA GLY A 366 7.35 16.19 2.84
C GLY A 366 6.74 15.03 2.06
N LEU A 367 5.47 15.16 1.72
CA LEU A 367 4.73 14.25 0.85
C LEU A 367 4.00 15.06 -0.22
N LEU A 368 4.40 14.88 -1.47
CA LEU A 368 3.71 15.42 -2.63
C LEU A 368 2.81 14.33 -3.23
N TYR A 369 1.52 14.56 -3.39
CA TYR A 369 0.62 13.50 -3.85
C TYR A 369 -0.62 14.01 -4.60
N GLU A 370 -1.08 13.23 -5.57
CA GLU A 370 -2.38 13.41 -6.23
C GLU A 370 -3.51 13.19 -5.24
N GLY A 371 -4.49 14.08 -5.18
CA GLY A 371 -5.69 13.87 -4.38
C GLY A 371 -6.85 14.80 -4.70
N GLY A 372 -8.03 14.49 -4.16
CA GLY A 372 -9.24 15.26 -4.44
C GLY A 372 -10.50 14.70 -3.82
N ALA A 373 -11.52 15.55 -3.68
CA ALA A 373 -12.80 15.15 -3.10
C ALA A 373 -13.60 14.24 -4.04
N VAL A 374 -13.42 14.39 -5.36
CA VAL A 374 -14.22 13.70 -6.38
C VAL A 374 -13.35 12.75 -7.21
N ASP A 375 -12.14 13.16 -7.57
CA ASP A 375 -11.19 12.36 -8.35
C ASP A 375 -9.77 12.57 -7.78
N ALA A 376 -8.91 11.55 -7.89
CA ALA A 376 -7.51 11.68 -7.47
C ALA A 376 -6.76 12.75 -8.28
N ARG A 377 -7.25 13.10 -9.48
CA ARG A 377 -6.64 14.03 -10.43
C ARG A 377 -7.14 15.47 -10.28
N ASP A 378 -7.97 15.75 -9.27
CA ASP A 378 -8.49 17.10 -9.02
C ASP A 378 -7.37 18.10 -8.72
N GLU A 379 -6.34 17.67 -7.99
CA GLU A 379 -5.21 18.50 -7.55
C GLU A 379 -4.01 17.64 -7.09
N ILE A 380 -2.84 18.28 -6.98
CA ILE A 380 -1.68 17.73 -6.27
C ILE A 380 -1.47 18.54 -5.00
N ARG A 381 -1.36 17.86 -3.86
CA ARG A 381 -1.18 18.43 -2.54
C ARG A 381 0.23 18.20 -2.04
N PHE A 382 0.73 19.14 -1.24
CA PHE A 382 1.97 18.99 -0.49
C PHE A 382 1.67 19.01 1.00
N ALA A 383 1.98 17.91 1.68
CA ALA A 383 1.87 17.76 3.12
C ALA A 383 3.26 17.77 3.76
N ARG A 384 3.36 18.36 4.96
CA ARG A 384 4.55 18.49 5.79
C ARG A 384 4.22 17.93 7.15
N PHE A 385 5.02 17.00 7.62
CA PHE A 385 4.84 16.36 8.91
C PHE A 385 6.17 15.86 9.46
N ASP A 386 6.18 15.33 10.67
CA ASP A 386 7.36 14.73 11.27
C ASP A 386 7.10 13.32 11.80
N GLU A 387 8.13 12.70 12.36
CA GLU A 387 8.06 11.38 13.01
C GLU A 387 7.01 11.33 14.13
N SER A 388 6.70 12.46 14.79
CA SER A 388 5.67 12.49 15.85
C SER A 388 4.26 12.34 15.29
N TYR A 389 4.01 12.81 14.06
CA TYR A 389 2.75 12.61 13.35
C TYR A 389 2.59 11.19 12.83
N LEU A 390 3.68 10.57 12.33
CA LEU A 390 3.64 9.18 11.86
C LEU A 390 3.48 8.15 12.98
N GLY A 391 3.80 8.53 14.21
CA GLY A 391 3.96 7.59 15.32
C GLY A 391 5.21 6.72 15.17
N TRP A 392 5.68 6.18 16.29
CA TRP A 392 6.80 5.25 16.34
C TRP A 392 6.28 3.88 16.76
N HIS A 393 6.41 2.88 15.89
CA HIS A 393 5.94 1.50 16.12
C HIS A 393 4.50 1.44 16.66
N ASN A 394 3.53 1.83 15.84
CA ASN A 394 2.13 1.65 16.21
C ASN A 394 1.89 0.16 16.51
N SER A 395 1.50 -0.13 17.76
CA SER A 395 1.22 -1.49 18.21
C SER A 395 0.24 -2.12 17.22
N ALA A 396 0.49 -3.36 16.83
CA ALA A 396 -0.44 -4.12 15.99
C ALA A 396 -1.75 -4.47 16.73
N GLY A 397 -1.86 -4.07 18.00
CA GLY A 397 -2.98 -4.37 18.88
C GLY A 397 -2.86 -5.78 19.48
N PRO A 398 -3.86 -6.16 20.30
CA PRO A 398 -3.98 -7.52 20.81
C PRO A 398 -3.99 -8.57 19.69
N SER A 399 -3.58 -9.79 20.02
CA SER A 399 -3.68 -10.94 19.13
C SER A 399 -4.48 -12.08 19.76
N THR A 400 -5.02 -12.95 18.93
CA THR A 400 -5.55 -14.25 19.34
C THR A 400 -4.66 -15.35 18.73
N PRO A 401 -4.37 -16.44 19.47
CA PRO A 401 -3.59 -17.54 18.93
C PRO A 401 -4.23 -18.16 17.68
N ASP A 402 -3.44 -18.39 16.65
CA ASP A 402 -3.76 -19.34 15.59
C ASP A 402 -3.17 -20.71 15.96
N VAL A 403 -4.03 -21.62 16.43
CA VAL A 403 -3.58 -22.94 16.91
C VAL A 403 -3.33 -23.94 15.78
N SER A 404 -3.47 -23.52 14.51
CA SER A 404 -3.03 -24.31 13.36
C SER A 404 -1.52 -24.27 13.12
N GLY A 405 -0.80 -23.36 13.81
CA GLY A 405 0.67 -23.23 13.73
C GLY A 405 1.17 -22.04 12.90
N HIS A 406 0.26 -21.22 12.39
CA HIS A 406 0.57 -19.98 11.65
C HIS A 406 0.57 -18.75 12.57
N VAL A 407 0.80 -17.57 11.98
CA VAL A 407 0.90 -16.30 12.72
C VAL A 407 -0.43 -15.97 13.42
N ASP A 408 -0.36 -15.63 14.71
CA ASP A 408 -1.51 -15.18 15.50
C ASP A 408 -2.30 -14.07 14.80
N ALA A 409 -3.63 -14.20 14.74
CA ALA A 409 -4.51 -13.17 14.18
C ALA A 409 -4.55 -11.93 15.08
N ARG A 410 -4.68 -10.74 14.48
CA ARG A 410 -4.83 -9.47 15.19
C ARG A 410 -6.28 -9.20 15.52
N VAL A 411 -6.51 -8.68 16.71
CA VAL A 411 -7.82 -8.31 17.23
C VAL A 411 -7.81 -6.81 17.48
N LEU A 412 -8.62 -6.09 16.72
CA LEU A 412 -8.57 -4.64 16.56
C LEU A 412 -9.86 -4.02 17.08
N GLY A 413 -9.82 -2.74 17.45
CA GLY A 413 -10.96 -1.99 17.98
C GLY A 413 -11.44 -2.49 19.36
N GLY A 414 -12.69 -2.18 19.70
CA GLY A 414 -13.38 -2.50 20.96
C GLY A 414 -13.73 -3.97 21.18
N ALA A 415 -12.99 -4.89 20.57
CA ALA A 415 -13.21 -6.33 20.72
C ALA A 415 -12.93 -6.82 22.16
N SER A 416 -13.73 -7.78 22.63
CA SER A 416 -13.62 -8.36 23.97
C SER A 416 -13.77 -9.87 23.96
N VAL A 417 -13.40 -10.54 25.06
CA VAL A 417 -13.60 -11.99 25.22
C VAL A 417 -14.84 -12.25 26.07
N ALA A 418 -15.62 -13.25 25.67
CA ALA A 418 -16.79 -13.75 26.40
C ALA A 418 -16.79 -15.29 26.44
N ALA A 419 -17.78 -15.88 27.11
CA ALA A 419 -17.99 -17.32 27.05
C ALA A 419 -18.47 -17.73 25.65
N GLY A 420 -17.77 -18.68 25.05
CA GLY A 420 -18.08 -19.24 23.73
C GLY A 420 -19.04 -20.42 23.78
N ARG A 421 -19.28 -21.00 22.60
CA ARG A 421 -19.87 -22.32 22.46
C ARG A 421 -18.94 -23.40 23.02
N PHE A 422 -17.63 -23.25 22.78
CA PHE A 422 -16.55 -24.06 23.32
C PHE A 422 -15.48 -23.14 23.92
N GLY A 423 -15.36 -23.09 25.24
CA GLY A 423 -14.34 -22.24 25.87
C GLY A 423 -14.68 -20.75 25.76
N GLY A 424 -13.77 -19.96 25.17
CA GLY A 424 -13.95 -18.53 24.95
C GLY A 424 -14.53 -18.17 23.58
N ALA A 425 -14.87 -16.90 23.42
CA ALA A 425 -15.31 -16.31 22.15
C ALA A 425 -14.83 -14.88 22.08
N VAL A 426 -14.60 -14.37 20.86
CA VAL A 426 -14.43 -12.93 20.63
C VAL A 426 -15.79 -12.29 20.40
N THR A 427 -16.04 -11.15 21.03
CA THR A 427 -17.23 -10.32 20.84
C THR A 427 -16.84 -8.98 20.24
N LEU A 428 -17.51 -8.60 19.17
CA LEU A 428 -17.33 -7.35 18.44
C LEU A 428 -18.59 -6.49 18.62
N ASP A 429 -18.40 -5.17 18.73
CA ASP A 429 -19.43 -4.21 19.14
C ASP A 429 -20.21 -3.57 17.98
N GLY A 430 -19.84 -3.87 16.73
CA GLY A 430 -20.39 -3.22 15.53
C GLY A 430 -19.91 -1.78 15.31
N VAL A 431 -18.99 -1.29 16.13
CA VAL A 431 -18.44 0.07 16.04
C VAL A 431 -17.08 0.04 15.38
N ASP A 432 -16.10 -0.66 15.94
CA ASP A 432 -14.74 -0.77 15.40
C ASP A 432 -14.02 -2.09 15.65
N GLY A 433 -14.65 -3.02 16.36
CA GLY A 433 -14.11 -4.36 16.57
C GLY A 433 -14.04 -5.20 15.29
N TYR A 434 -12.88 -5.80 15.01
CA TYR A 434 -12.72 -6.85 14.00
C TYR A 434 -11.47 -7.71 14.22
N VAL A 435 -11.40 -8.84 13.52
CA VAL A 435 -10.24 -9.75 13.54
C VAL A 435 -9.60 -9.77 12.16
N ARG A 436 -8.28 -9.62 12.10
CA ARG A 436 -7.48 -9.69 10.87
C ARG A 436 -6.47 -10.82 10.96
N VAL A 437 -6.41 -11.67 9.95
CA VAL A 437 -5.41 -12.74 9.84
C VAL A 437 -4.25 -12.21 8.99
N PRO A 438 -3.02 -12.10 9.53
CA PRO A 438 -1.83 -11.74 8.75
C PRO A 438 -1.56 -12.77 7.65
N TYR A 439 -0.94 -12.32 6.56
CA TYR A 439 -0.59 -13.21 5.46
C TYR A 439 0.36 -14.34 5.89
N ASP A 440 0.00 -15.57 5.50
CA ASP A 440 0.88 -16.73 5.47
C ASP A 440 0.69 -17.45 4.11
N PRO A 441 1.77 -17.86 3.42
CA PRO A 441 1.67 -18.51 2.10
C PRO A 441 0.86 -19.81 2.10
N ALA A 442 0.65 -20.45 3.26
CA ALA A 442 -0.20 -21.62 3.36
C ALA A 442 -1.71 -21.28 3.27
N GLN A 443 -2.12 -20.05 3.60
CA GLN A 443 -3.52 -19.68 3.78
C GLN A 443 -4.31 -19.46 2.47
N PRO A 444 -3.78 -18.79 1.43
CA PRO A 444 -4.53 -18.58 0.20
C PRO A 444 -4.98 -19.91 -0.42
N PRO A 445 -6.29 -20.09 -0.72
CA PRO A 445 -6.81 -21.38 -1.20
C PRO A 445 -6.49 -21.63 -2.69
N GLY A 446 -6.09 -20.60 -3.43
CA GLY A 446 -5.95 -20.68 -4.89
C GLY A 446 -7.30 -20.95 -5.56
N ASP A 447 -7.28 -21.77 -6.61
CA ASP A 447 -8.45 -22.19 -7.39
C ASP A 447 -9.13 -23.48 -6.89
N GLY A 448 -8.51 -24.17 -5.92
CA GLY A 448 -8.98 -25.45 -5.38
C GLY A 448 -10.15 -25.37 -4.41
N ASP A 449 -10.68 -26.52 -4.01
CA ASP A 449 -11.75 -26.60 -3.01
C ASP A 449 -11.33 -25.97 -1.66
N LEU A 450 -12.31 -25.44 -0.93
CA LEU A 450 -12.07 -24.78 0.37
C LEU A 450 -13.26 -24.93 1.30
N THR A 451 -13.02 -24.77 2.60
CA THR A 451 -14.06 -24.64 3.63
C THR A 451 -13.67 -23.58 4.64
N TRP A 452 -14.50 -22.55 4.81
CA TRP A 452 -14.48 -21.68 5.98
C TRP A 452 -15.62 -22.08 6.91
N THR A 453 -15.37 -22.19 8.22
CA THR A 453 -16.38 -22.62 9.19
C THR A 453 -16.18 -21.95 10.54
N GLY A 454 -17.24 -21.79 11.31
CA GLY A 454 -17.15 -21.24 12.65
C GLY A 454 -18.50 -21.15 13.36
N TRP A 455 -18.45 -20.83 14.64
CA TRP A 455 -19.62 -20.50 15.44
C TRP A 455 -19.83 -19.00 15.46
N PHE A 456 -21.09 -18.57 15.32
CA PHE A 456 -21.47 -17.18 15.47
C PHE A 456 -22.72 -17.04 16.35
N ARG A 457 -22.86 -15.87 16.95
CA ARG A 457 -24.03 -15.46 17.73
C ARG A 457 -24.25 -13.98 17.55
N TYR A 458 -25.44 -13.57 17.11
CA TYR A 458 -25.79 -12.16 16.98
C TYR A 458 -27.30 -11.93 17.06
N GLY A 459 -27.72 -10.67 17.16
CA GLY A 459 -29.13 -10.28 17.21
C GLY A 459 -29.41 -8.93 16.56
N ALA A 460 -28.56 -8.51 15.62
CA ALA A 460 -28.81 -7.31 14.84
C ALA A 460 -29.97 -7.57 13.89
N THR A 461 -31.01 -6.75 13.92
CA THR A 461 -32.21 -6.92 13.06
C THR A 461 -32.14 -6.11 11.76
N LYS A 462 -31.08 -5.32 11.57
CA LYS A 462 -30.85 -4.45 10.41
C LYS A 462 -29.36 -4.34 10.10
N GLY A 463 -29.06 -3.82 8.90
CA GLY A 463 -27.70 -3.61 8.41
C GLY A 463 -27.04 -4.91 7.97
N ASN A 464 -26.03 -4.81 7.10
CA ASN A 464 -25.25 -5.95 6.66
C ASN A 464 -24.21 -6.30 7.73
N GLN A 465 -24.18 -7.57 8.16
CA GLN A 465 -23.34 -8.07 9.24
C GLN A 465 -22.25 -8.98 8.66
N VAL A 466 -20.99 -8.53 8.60
CA VAL A 466 -19.92 -9.30 7.93
C VAL A 466 -19.41 -10.41 8.84
N LEU A 467 -19.55 -11.67 8.44
CA LEU A 467 -18.97 -12.80 9.18
C LEU A 467 -17.51 -13.01 8.78
N PHE A 468 -17.26 -13.07 7.47
CA PHE A 468 -15.98 -13.45 6.89
C PHE A 468 -15.76 -12.70 5.57
N TRP A 469 -14.52 -12.30 5.31
CA TRP A 469 -14.09 -11.69 4.07
C TRP A 469 -12.67 -12.14 3.71
N LEU A 470 -12.49 -12.59 2.47
CA LEU A 470 -11.21 -12.98 1.87
C LEU A 470 -11.02 -12.29 0.52
N GLY A 471 -9.84 -11.71 0.27
CA GLY A 471 -9.45 -11.15 -1.04
C GLY A 471 -9.80 -9.67 -1.20
N GLY A 472 -10.16 -9.25 -2.41
CA GLY A 472 -10.47 -7.87 -2.74
C GLY A 472 -11.90 -7.46 -2.40
N MET A 473 -12.39 -6.41 -3.04
CA MET A 473 -13.77 -5.94 -2.92
C MET A 473 -14.24 -5.30 -4.23
N GLY A 474 -15.53 -5.01 -4.34
CA GLY A 474 -16.13 -4.48 -5.56
C GLY A 474 -16.77 -5.59 -6.39
N GLY A 475 -17.03 -5.33 -7.67
CA GLY A 475 -17.76 -6.27 -8.55
C GLY A 475 -16.88 -7.24 -9.35
N THR A 476 -15.58 -6.95 -9.46
CA THR A 476 -14.66 -7.67 -10.36
C THR A 476 -13.42 -8.21 -9.65
N ALA A 477 -13.04 -7.64 -8.51
CA ALA A 477 -11.88 -8.11 -7.76
C ALA A 477 -12.15 -9.52 -7.20
N PRO A 478 -11.21 -10.47 -7.35
CA PRO A 478 -11.29 -11.77 -6.72
C PRO A 478 -11.55 -11.67 -5.21
N GLN A 479 -12.60 -12.32 -4.73
CA GLN A 479 -13.00 -12.28 -3.32
C GLN A 479 -13.92 -13.46 -2.95
N LEU A 480 -13.98 -13.78 -1.66
CA LEU A 480 -14.97 -14.68 -1.07
C LEU A 480 -15.43 -14.10 0.26
N TRP A 481 -16.74 -13.95 0.46
CA TRP A 481 -17.26 -13.42 1.72
C TRP A 481 -18.60 -14.04 2.09
N LEU A 482 -18.91 -13.95 3.39
CA LEU A 482 -20.18 -14.33 3.99
C LEU A 482 -20.68 -13.20 4.89
N ARG A 483 -21.95 -12.84 4.75
CA ARG A 483 -22.61 -11.85 5.61
C ARG A 483 -24.04 -12.21 5.97
N GLY A 484 -24.51 -11.74 7.11
CA GLY A 484 -25.91 -11.69 7.47
C GLY A 484 -26.60 -10.46 6.88
N GLU A 485 -27.82 -10.65 6.40
CA GLU A 485 -28.74 -9.60 5.96
C GLU A 485 -30.10 -9.80 6.67
N PRO A 486 -30.19 -9.47 7.98
CA PRO A 486 -31.38 -9.71 8.79
C PRO A 486 -32.66 -9.08 8.22
N ALA A 487 -32.54 -7.88 7.61
CA ALA A 487 -33.66 -7.22 6.94
C ALA A 487 -34.20 -7.99 5.71
N ASN A 488 -33.37 -8.88 5.12
CA ASN A 488 -33.73 -9.75 4.00
C ASN A 488 -33.91 -11.21 4.45
N HIS A 489 -33.88 -11.48 5.76
CA HIS A 489 -34.02 -12.81 6.34
C HIS A 489 -33.05 -13.85 5.76
N ARG A 490 -31.77 -13.51 5.56
CA ARG A 490 -30.79 -14.43 4.98
C ARG A 490 -29.37 -14.23 5.46
N LEU A 491 -28.56 -15.27 5.34
CA LEU A 491 -27.13 -15.19 5.13
C LEU A 491 -26.87 -15.22 3.62
N LEU A 492 -25.92 -14.41 3.15
CA LEU A 492 -25.51 -14.33 1.76
C LEU A 492 -24.00 -14.59 1.65
N ALA A 493 -23.63 -15.60 0.88
CA ALA A 493 -22.26 -15.83 0.45
C ALA A 493 -22.09 -15.37 -0.99
N MET A 494 -20.95 -14.76 -1.28
CA MET A 494 -20.55 -14.35 -2.63
C MET A 494 -19.12 -14.79 -2.89
N MET A 495 -18.88 -15.23 -4.11
CA MET A 495 -17.57 -15.55 -4.63
C MET A 495 -17.37 -14.84 -5.97
N THR A 496 -16.24 -14.17 -6.11
CA THR A 496 -15.80 -13.53 -7.36
C THR A 496 -14.41 -14.07 -7.71
N THR A 497 -14.21 -14.41 -8.97
CA THR A 497 -12.91 -14.77 -9.56
C THR A 497 -12.77 -14.02 -10.88
N ALA A 498 -11.64 -14.19 -11.58
CA ALA A 498 -11.48 -13.65 -12.94
C ALA A 498 -12.52 -14.19 -13.94
N ALA A 499 -13.16 -15.34 -13.67
CA ALA A 499 -14.17 -15.92 -14.55
C ALA A 499 -15.61 -15.41 -14.27
N GLY A 500 -15.82 -14.58 -13.24
CA GLY A 500 -17.11 -13.99 -12.90
C GLY A 500 -17.47 -14.10 -11.43
N SER A 501 -18.74 -13.90 -11.11
CA SER A 501 -19.27 -13.96 -9.73
C SER A 501 -20.42 -14.95 -9.58
N ALA A 502 -20.53 -15.57 -8.41
CA ALA A 502 -21.65 -16.40 -8.00
C ALA A 502 -22.02 -16.14 -6.54
N SER A 503 -23.27 -16.38 -6.18
CA SER A 503 -23.76 -16.24 -4.81
C SER A 503 -24.73 -17.34 -4.43
N VAL A 504 -24.83 -17.61 -3.14
CA VAL A 504 -25.83 -18.49 -2.53
C VAL A 504 -26.38 -17.83 -1.27
N ALA A 505 -27.66 -18.03 -0.99
CA ALA A 505 -28.32 -17.45 0.15
C ALA A 505 -29.18 -18.46 0.89
N THR A 506 -29.24 -18.32 2.21
CA THR A 506 -30.18 -19.06 3.06
C THR A 506 -31.56 -18.39 3.05
N THR A 507 -32.54 -19.03 3.68
CA THR A 507 -33.90 -18.49 3.90
C THR A 507 -34.11 -17.93 5.31
N GLN A 508 -33.05 -17.91 6.13
CA GLN A 508 -33.06 -17.36 7.49
C GLN A 508 -31.76 -16.62 7.77
N ALA A 509 -31.83 -15.56 8.59
CA ALA A 509 -30.66 -14.78 8.98
C ALA A 509 -29.96 -15.32 10.24
N TYR A 510 -30.62 -16.17 11.04
CA TYR A 510 -30.07 -16.74 12.28
C TYR A 510 -29.65 -15.66 13.30
N ASP A 511 -30.44 -14.59 13.39
CA ASP A 511 -30.27 -13.42 14.26
C ASP A 511 -31.06 -13.54 15.58
N ASP A 512 -31.24 -14.77 16.07
CA ASP A 512 -32.07 -15.11 17.24
C ASP A 512 -31.31 -15.08 18.58
N GLN A 513 -30.06 -14.60 18.56
CA GLN A 513 -29.12 -14.62 19.69
C GLN A 513 -28.75 -16.02 20.23
N ALA A 514 -29.00 -17.09 19.47
CA ALA A 514 -28.45 -18.40 19.73
C ALA A 514 -27.07 -18.57 19.07
N TRP A 515 -26.32 -19.57 19.53
CA TRP A 515 -25.10 -20.01 18.85
C TRP A 515 -25.48 -20.89 17.66
N HIS A 516 -25.03 -20.52 16.48
CA HIS A 516 -25.18 -21.30 15.25
C HIS A 516 -23.80 -21.65 14.67
N HIS A 517 -23.67 -22.86 14.14
CA HIS A 517 -22.48 -23.27 13.40
C HIS A 517 -22.73 -23.09 11.92
N VAL A 518 -21.85 -22.37 11.22
CA VAL A 518 -21.92 -22.17 9.76
C VAL A 518 -20.68 -22.68 9.07
N ALA A 519 -20.85 -23.24 7.88
CA ALA A 519 -19.75 -23.50 6.94
C ALA A 519 -20.07 -22.99 5.53
N LEU A 520 -19.10 -22.32 4.92
CA LEU A 520 -19.07 -21.92 3.52
C LEU A 520 -18.03 -22.78 2.80
N GLU A 521 -18.47 -23.50 1.78
CA GLU A 521 -17.65 -24.49 1.09
C GLU A 521 -17.67 -24.26 -0.43
N ARG A 522 -16.49 -24.32 -1.07
CA ARG A 522 -16.35 -24.56 -2.51
C ARG A 522 -15.96 -26.01 -2.70
N THR A 523 -16.82 -26.77 -3.38
CA THR A 523 -16.52 -28.17 -3.73
C THR A 523 -17.17 -28.61 -5.02
N GLY A 524 -16.42 -29.33 -5.87
CA GLY A 524 -16.98 -29.98 -7.06
C GLY A 524 -17.76 -29.03 -7.99
N GLY A 525 -17.29 -27.78 -8.14
CA GLY A 525 -17.96 -26.74 -8.93
C GLY A 525 -19.22 -26.14 -8.29
N LYS A 526 -19.42 -26.36 -6.99
CA LYS A 526 -20.53 -25.79 -6.21
C LYS A 526 -20.04 -24.89 -5.08
N LEU A 527 -20.86 -23.91 -4.75
CA LEU A 527 -20.76 -23.11 -3.54
C LEU A 527 -21.90 -23.55 -2.60
N LEU A 528 -21.56 -23.98 -1.39
CA LEU A 528 -22.50 -24.54 -0.42
C LEU A 528 -22.51 -23.72 0.87
N LEU A 529 -23.69 -23.60 1.49
CA LEU A 529 -23.83 -23.13 2.86
C LEU A 529 -24.45 -24.22 3.72
N TRP A 530 -23.80 -24.46 4.85
CA TRP A 530 -24.25 -25.37 5.90
C TRP A 530 -24.54 -24.56 7.15
N VAL A 531 -25.67 -24.83 7.81
CA VAL A 531 -25.99 -24.26 9.13
C VAL A 531 -26.48 -25.38 10.03
N ASP A 532 -25.89 -25.49 11.23
CA ASP A 532 -26.20 -26.48 12.26
C ASP A 532 -26.22 -27.95 11.79
N GLY A 533 -25.38 -28.25 10.80
CA GLY A 533 -25.22 -29.60 10.22
C GLY A 533 -26.09 -29.88 8.99
N ALA A 534 -27.01 -28.97 8.62
CA ALA A 534 -27.82 -29.10 7.42
C ALA A 534 -27.26 -28.25 6.27
N GLN A 535 -27.24 -28.79 5.04
CA GLN A 535 -26.96 -27.99 3.84
C GLN A 535 -28.19 -27.12 3.54
N VAL A 536 -28.10 -25.83 3.81
CA VAL A 536 -29.25 -24.89 3.72
C VAL A 536 -29.27 -24.09 2.42
N ALA A 537 -28.15 -24.02 1.68
CA ALA A 537 -28.10 -23.45 0.34
C ALA A 537 -27.03 -24.12 -0.54
N SER A 538 -27.26 -24.10 -1.86
CA SER A 538 -26.34 -24.63 -2.86
C SER A 538 -26.51 -23.87 -4.18
N GLY A 539 -25.41 -23.65 -4.89
CA GLY A 539 -25.38 -23.02 -6.21
C GLY A 539 -24.09 -23.34 -6.94
N ALA A 540 -23.97 -22.89 -8.18
CA ALA A 540 -22.73 -23.04 -8.95
C ALA A 540 -21.62 -22.18 -8.33
N ALA A 541 -20.40 -22.74 -8.26
CA ALA A 541 -19.20 -21.97 -8.00
C ALA A 541 -18.58 -21.54 -9.34
N VAL A 542 -17.99 -20.35 -9.35
CA VAL A 542 -17.13 -19.86 -10.43
C VAL A 542 -15.71 -20.44 -10.26
N ALA A 543 -15.11 -20.89 -11.36
CA ALA A 543 -13.73 -21.39 -11.37
C ALA A 543 -12.70 -20.27 -11.14
N GLY A 544 -11.54 -20.61 -10.58
CA GLY A 544 -10.39 -19.69 -10.44
C GLY A 544 -10.13 -19.22 -8.99
N SER A 545 -9.07 -18.45 -8.82
CA SER A 545 -8.64 -17.96 -7.51
C SER A 545 -9.52 -16.82 -6.99
N VAL A 546 -9.74 -16.80 -5.67
CA VAL A 546 -10.48 -15.75 -4.94
C VAL A 546 -9.56 -14.70 -4.31
N SER A 547 -8.24 -14.78 -4.56
CA SER A 547 -7.25 -13.88 -3.95
C SER A 547 -6.11 -13.47 -4.88
N GLN A 548 -6.13 -13.89 -6.15
CA GLN A 548 -5.17 -13.42 -7.15
C GLN A 548 -5.35 -11.93 -7.43
N THR A 549 -4.31 -11.25 -7.92
CA THR A 549 -4.34 -9.85 -8.40
C THR A 549 -4.78 -8.81 -7.35
N VAL A 550 -4.86 -9.18 -6.07
CA VAL A 550 -5.29 -8.32 -4.97
C VAL A 550 -4.39 -8.55 -3.77
N SER A 551 -4.23 -7.55 -2.91
CA SER A 551 -3.56 -7.76 -1.61
C SER A 551 -4.29 -8.82 -0.78
N PHE A 552 -3.52 -9.60 -0.03
CA PHE A 552 -4.09 -10.57 0.89
C PHE A 552 -4.85 -9.82 1.98
N GLN A 553 -6.11 -10.22 2.17
CA GLN A 553 -6.98 -9.68 3.19
C GLN A 553 -7.86 -10.82 3.66
N LEU A 554 -7.71 -11.22 4.92
CA LEU A 554 -8.58 -12.21 5.56
C LEU A 554 -9.05 -11.64 6.89
N GLN A 555 -10.34 -11.31 6.98
CA GLN A 555 -10.89 -10.64 8.15
C GLN A 555 -12.27 -11.16 8.55
N LEU A 556 -12.56 -11.06 9.84
CA LEU A 556 -13.84 -11.39 10.45
C LEU A 556 -14.42 -10.12 11.04
N GLY A 557 -15.73 -9.93 10.86
CA GLY A 557 -16.46 -8.88 11.53
C GLY A 557 -16.50 -7.52 10.83
N GLN A 558 -15.83 -7.35 9.68
CA GLN A 558 -15.78 -6.07 8.98
C GLN A 558 -15.61 -6.26 7.47
N ARG A 559 -16.10 -5.31 6.67
CA ARG A 559 -15.76 -5.15 5.24
C ARG A 559 -14.56 -4.22 5.08
N LEU A 560 -13.73 -4.43 4.06
CA LEU A 560 -12.47 -3.71 3.83
C LEU A 560 -12.58 -2.17 3.79
N ASP A 561 -13.75 -1.62 3.47
CA ASP A 561 -14.00 -0.17 3.45
C ASP A 561 -14.60 0.39 4.76
N ASN A 562 -14.71 -0.45 5.79
CA ASN A 562 -15.28 -0.15 7.10
C ASN A 562 -16.78 0.23 7.10
N GLN A 563 -17.50 0.03 5.98
CA GLN A 563 -18.92 0.39 5.87
C GLN A 563 -19.85 -0.62 6.53
N PHE A 564 -19.48 -1.90 6.55
CA PHE A 564 -20.28 -2.97 7.16
C PHE A 564 -19.48 -3.62 8.28
N ARG A 565 -20.12 -3.78 9.44
CA ARG A 565 -19.50 -4.24 10.68
C ARG A 565 -20.41 -5.25 11.37
N TRP A 566 -19.79 -6.17 12.09
CA TRP A 566 -20.44 -7.21 12.86
C TRP A 566 -20.67 -6.77 14.30
N ASN A 567 -21.90 -6.94 14.77
CA ASN A 567 -22.24 -6.80 16.18
C ASN A 567 -22.68 -8.18 16.72
N GLY A 568 -21.77 -8.87 17.39
CA GLY A 568 -21.98 -10.22 17.87
C GLY A 568 -20.68 -10.93 18.23
N SER A 569 -20.74 -12.25 18.38
CA SER A 569 -19.62 -13.07 18.84
C SER A 569 -19.23 -14.15 17.82
N PHE A 570 -17.94 -14.49 17.78
CA PHE A 570 -17.37 -15.62 17.04
C PHE A 570 -16.63 -16.59 17.97
N ASP A 571 -16.68 -17.87 17.63
CA ASP A 571 -15.98 -18.94 18.32
C ASP A 571 -15.53 -20.03 17.32
N GLU A 572 -14.40 -20.68 17.59
CA GLU A 572 -13.83 -21.81 16.83
C GLU A 572 -13.86 -21.61 15.30
N VAL A 573 -13.36 -20.46 14.84
CA VAL A 573 -13.26 -20.15 13.41
C VAL A 573 -12.12 -20.93 12.80
N ARG A 574 -12.37 -21.61 11.68
CA ARG A 574 -11.42 -22.47 10.99
C ARG A 574 -11.46 -22.23 9.49
N PHE A 575 -10.31 -22.36 8.84
CA PHE A 575 -10.19 -22.31 7.38
C PHE A 575 -9.41 -23.51 6.86
N TYR A 576 -9.88 -24.06 5.75
CA TYR A 576 -9.37 -25.26 5.11
C TYR A 576 -9.16 -25.06 3.62
N ARG A 577 -8.04 -25.57 3.10
CA ARG A 577 -7.73 -25.65 1.67
C ARG A 577 -8.30 -26.92 1.00
N ARG A 578 -9.47 -27.34 1.47
CA ARG A 578 -10.26 -28.44 0.91
C ARG A 578 -11.71 -28.34 1.34
N ALA A 579 -12.54 -29.07 0.60
CA ALA A 579 -13.87 -29.47 1.02
C ALA A 579 -13.82 -30.33 2.30
N LEU A 580 -14.70 -30.05 3.25
CA LEU A 580 -14.92 -30.89 4.43
C LEU A 580 -16.14 -31.77 4.20
N THR A 581 -16.06 -33.04 4.61
CA THR A 581 -17.24 -33.91 4.56
C THR A 581 -18.26 -33.51 5.63
N ALA A 582 -19.53 -33.87 5.42
CA ALA A 582 -20.58 -33.65 6.42
C ALA A 582 -20.24 -34.25 7.80
N ALA A 583 -19.57 -35.43 7.82
CA ALA A 583 -19.12 -36.05 9.06
C ALA A 583 -18.01 -35.25 9.77
N GLU A 584 -17.11 -34.62 9.02
CA GLU A 584 -16.09 -33.73 9.59
C GLU A 584 -16.72 -32.43 10.13
N LEU A 585 -17.66 -31.84 9.40
CA LEU A 585 -18.43 -30.68 9.88
C LEU A 585 -19.22 -31.00 11.16
N ASP A 586 -19.83 -32.18 11.23
CA ASP A 586 -20.51 -32.67 12.42
C ASP A 586 -19.55 -32.89 13.59
N ALA A 587 -18.37 -33.47 13.35
CA ALA A 587 -17.36 -33.65 14.38
C ALA A 587 -16.87 -32.31 14.95
N ILE A 588 -16.70 -31.29 14.10
CA ILE A 588 -16.35 -29.93 14.53
C ILE A 588 -17.46 -29.33 15.39
N ARG A 589 -18.71 -29.31 14.91
CA ARG A 589 -19.80 -28.63 15.64
C ARG A 589 -20.23 -29.37 16.91
N LEU A 590 -20.20 -30.70 16.94
CA LEU A 590 -20.75 -31.45 18.07
C LEU A 590 -19.77 -31.60 19.23
N SER A 591 -18.47 -31.73 18.93
CA SER A 591 -17.45 -32.04 19.94
C SER A 591 -16.18 -31.21 19.83
N ASN A 592 -16.15 -30.18 18.98
CA ASN A 592 -14.97 -29.37 18.71
C ASN A 592 -13.76 -30.20 18.23
N ALA A 593 -14.03 -31.31 17.53
CA ALA A 593 -13.00 -32.29 17.18
C ALA A 593 -11.88 -31.67 16.33
N PRO A 594 -10.62 -32.10 16.51
CA PRO A 594 -9.54 -31.73 15.61
C PRO A 594 -9.75 -32.39 14.25
N VAL A 595 -9.71 -31.59 13.19
CA VAL A 595 -9.69 -32.04 11.79
C VAL A 595 -8.46 -31.36 11.17
N PRO A 596 -7.26 -31.96 11.21
CA PRO A 596 -6.03 -31.27 10.87
C PRO A 596 -5.73 -31.24 9.36
N ALA A 597 -6.22 -32.23 8.61
CA ALA A 597 -5.93 -32.32 7.18
C ALA A 597 -6.43 -31.07 6.45
N GLY A 598 -5.52 -30.35 5.80
CA GLY A 598 -5.82 -29.14 5.02
C GLY A 598 -6.23 -27.91 5.84
N GLN A 599 -6.16 -27.95 7.18
CA GLN A 599 -6.43 -26.78 8.03
C GLN A 599 -5.28 -25.77 7.92
N VAL A 600 -5.61 -24.50 7.69
CA VAL A 600 -4.64 -23.39 7.54
C VAL A 600 -4.93 -22.20 8.46
N LEU A 601 -6.02 -22.29 9.24
CA LEU A 601 -6.38 -21.34 10.27
C LEU A 601 -7.24 -22.06 11.31
N ARG A 602 -6.96 -21.83 12.59
CA ARG A 602 -7.89 -22.14 13.69
C ARG A 602 -7.77 -21.10 14.78
N LEU A 603 -8.84 -20.34 14.98
CA LEU A 603 -8.97 -19.29 16.00
C LEU A 603 -10.00 -19.73 17.06
N PRO A 604 -9.57 -20.24 18.22
CA PRO A 604 -10.48 -20.63 19.30
C PRO A 604 -11.04 -19.43 20.06
N PHE A 605 -10.32 -18.30 20.07
CA PHE A 605 -10.66 -17.09 20.86
C PHE A 605 -10.77 -17.30 22.38
N ASP A 606 -10.13 -18.34 22.93
CA ASP A 606 -10.07 -18.60 24.38
C ASP A 606 -9.41 -17.46 25.19
N ARG A 607 -8.53 -16.68 24.54
CA ARG A 607 -7.82 -15.56 25.15
C ARG A 607 -7.28 -14.60 24.10
N LEU A 608 -7.12 -13.34 24.50
CA LEU A 608 -6.31 -12.36 23.78
C LEU A 608 -4.94 -12.23 24.45
N ARG A 609 -3.91 -11.96 23.65
CA ARG A 609 -2.55 -11.63 24.07
C ARG A 609 -2.31 -10.15 23.73
N GLY A 610 -1.59 -9.43 24.58
CA GLY A 610 -1.27 -8.00 24.40
C GLY A 610 0.15 -7.68 24.84
#